data_AF-A0A8R7PHL1-F1
#
_entry.id   AF-A0A8R7PHL1-F1
#
_cell.length_a   1.000
_cell.length_b   1.000
_cell.length_c   1.000
_cell.angle_alpha   90.00
_cell.angle_beta   90.00
_cell.angle_gamma   90.00
#
_symmetry.space_group_name_H-M   'P 1'
#
loop_
_entity.id
_entity.type
_entity.pdbx_description
1 polymer ?
#
loop_
_entity_poly.entity_id
_entity_poly.type
_entity_poly.pdbx_seq_one_letter_code
_entity_poly.pdbx_strand_id
1 'polypeptide(L)'
;MIECALTVIKEPLVEETVKIRVPPSDLADNLGKWLETKEETDVTFNVRGETFHAHKILLAMRSPVFKAQLYGPMGDRTARNITVEDMQPDVFKDLLDFIYCDKLPSLDNPDKENDEMVKHLLVAADRYAMERMKMICEAVLCKSLTVETVASTLALADQYHCSGLKDACIEFAISCNRMGGVVASQGYVHLKRSCPAVLGDILERVTKSPKV
;
A
#
# COMPACT_ATOMS: atom_id res chain seq x y z
N MET A 1 -34.78 -54.28 49.38
CA MET A 1 -35.14 -53.33 48.31
C MET A 1 -33.89 -53.08 47.50
N ILE A 2 -33.90 -53.42 46.21
CA ILE A 2 -32.82 -53.05 45.30
C ILE A 2 -33.34 -51.86 44.50
N GLU A 3 -32.70 -50.71 44.65
CA GLU A 3 -33.06 -49.47 43.96
C GLU A 3 -32.24 -49.40 42.67
N CYS A 4 -32.92 -49.37 41.52
CA CYS A 4 -32.29 -49.30 40.21
C CYS A 4 -32.34 -47.86 39.71
N ALA A 5 -31.17 -47.21 39.61
CA ALA A 5 -31.04 -45.87 39.04
C ALA A 5 -30.73 -45.98 37.54
N LEU A 6 -31.71 -45.67 36.70
CA LEU A 6 -31.53 -45.57 35.24
C LEU A 6 -31.08 -44.15 34.88
N THR A 7 -29.89 -44.04 34.28
CA THR A 7 -29.40 -42.76 33.75
C THR A 7 -29.67 -42.73 32.25
N VAL A 8 -30.54 -41.82 31.80
CA VAL A 8 -30.83 -41.63 30.37
C VAL A 8 -29.75 -40.74 29.78
N ILE A 9 -28.86 -41.33 28.98
CA ILE A 9 -27.92 -40.57 28.15
C ILE A 9 -28.69 -40.15 26.90
N LYS A 10 -29.09 -38.88 26.83
CA LYS A 10 -29.54 -38.27 25.57
C LYS A 10 -28.29 -37.94 24.76
N GLU A 11 -27.95 -38.80 23.81
CA GLU A 11 -27.05 -38.39 22.73
C GLU A 11 -27.74 -37.27 21.94
N PRO A 12 -27.10 -36.10 21.78
CA PRO A 12 -27.65 -35.09 20.90
C PRO A 12 -27.58 -35.67 19.47
N LEU A 13 -28.75 -35.86 18.85
CA LEU A 13 -28.83 -36.05 17.41
C LEU A 13 -28.24 -34.79 16.78
N VAL A 14 -26.97 -34.86 16.39
CA VAL A 14 -26.33 -33.86 15.56
C VAL A 14 -27.03 -33.98 14.21
N GLU A 15 -28.01 -33.10 13.96
CA GLU A 15 -28.50 -32.87 12.61
C GLU A 15 -27.29 -32.45 11.77
N GLU A 16 -26.82 -33.34 10.89
CA GLU A 16 -25.86 -33.01 9.85
C GLU A 16 -26.52 -32.00 8.91
N THR A 17 -26.43 -30.72 9.26
CA THR A 17 -26.85 -29.64 8.38
C THR A 17 -26.03 -29.73 7.10
N VAL A 18 -26.69 -30.00 5.98
CA VAL A 18 -26.08 -29.94 4.64
C VAL A 18 -25.50 -28.54 4.44
N LYS A 19 -24.18 -28.40 4.59
CA LYS A 19 -23.50 -27.12 4.42
C LYS A 19 -23.38 -26.84 2.92
N ILE A 20 -24.27 -26.01 2.40
CA ILE A 20 -24.12 -25.43 1.05
C ILE A 20 -22.78 -24.70 1.02
N ARG A 21 -21.87 -25.13 0.14
CA ARG A 21 -20.58 -24.46 -0.06
C ARG A 21 -20.78 -23.26 -0.99
N VAL A 22 -20.60 -22.07 -0.45
CA VAL A 22 -20.61 -20.82 -1.23
C VAL A 22 -19.21 -20.62 -1.85
N PRO A 23 -19.08 -20.43 -3.17
CA PRO A 23 -17.80 -20.13 -3.79
C PRO A 23 -17.31 -18.73 -3.35
N PRO A 24 -15.99 -18.48 -3.38
CA PRO A 24 -15.45 -17.15 -3.14
C PRO A 24 -15.96 -16.13 -4.18
N SER A 25 -15.93 -14.85 -3.83
CA SER A 25 -16.26 -13.77 -4.78
C SER A 25 -15.25 -13.73 -5.93
N ASP A 26 -15.74 -13.58 -7.15
CA ASP A 26 -14.97 -13.45 -8.38
C ASP A 26 -14.96 -12.01 -8.93
N LEU A 27 -15.55 -11.05 -8.20
CA LEU A 27 -15.73 -9.67 -8.67
C LEU A 27 -14.41 -8.99 -9.04
N ALA A 28 -13.41 -9.09 -8.16
CA ALA A 28 -12.09 -8.48 -8.39
C ALA A 28 -11.41 -9.10 -9.63
N ASP A 29 -11.51 -10.42 -9.79
CA ASP A 29 -10.92 -11.10 -10.95
C ASP A 29 -11.65 -10.75 -12.25
N ASN A 30 -12.98 -10.59 -12.20
CA ASN A 30 -13.78 -10.15 -13.35
C ASN A 30 -13.45 -8.70 -13.75
N LEU A 31 -13.27 -7.80 -12.77
CA LEU A 31 -12.83 -6.42 -13.04
C LEU A 31 -11.41 -6.38 -13.62
N GLY A 32 -10.48 -7.18 -13.09
CA GLY A 32 -9.13 -7.30 -13.63
C GLY A 32 -9.10 -7.77 -15.08
N LYS A 33 -9.85 -8.83 -15.40
CA LYS A 33 -10.04 -9.27 -16.79
C LYS A 33 -10.63 -8.18 -17.67
N TRP A 34 -11.58 -7.40 -17.16
CA TRP A 34 -12.18 -6.30 -17.92
C TRP A 34 -11.18 -5.16 -18.22
N LEU A 35 -10.23 -4.89 -17.31
CA LEU A 35 -9.11 -3.98 -17.61
C LEU A 35 -8.23 -4.53 -18.75
N GLU A 36 -7.98 -5.84 -18.77
CA GLU A 36 -7.15 -6.51 -19.78
C GLU A 36 -7.80 -6.53 -21.18
N THR A 37 -9.12 -6.71 -21.28
CA THR A 37 -9.82 -6.74 -22.58
C THR A 37 -9.82 -5.39 -23.28
N LYS A 38 -9.70 -4.28 -22.51
CA LYS A 38 -9.76 -2.89 -22.99
C LYS A 38 -11.10 -2.50 -23.65
N GLU A 39 -12.12 -3.35 -23.50
CA GLU A 39 -13.45 -3.13 -24.03
C GLU A 39 -14.14 -1.97 -23.29
N GLU A 40 -14.80 -1.08 -24.04
CA GLU A 40 -15.53 0.07 -23.48
C GLU A 40 -14.66 1.07 -22.67
N THR A 41 -13.34 1.04 -22.87
CA THR A 41 -12.43 2.02 -22.27
C THR A 41 -12.69 3.43 -22.83
N ASP A 42 -12.85 4.40 -21.94
CA ASP A 42 -13.23 5.78 -22.26
C ASP A 42 -12.14 6.80 -21.92
N VAL A 43 -10.97 6.31 -21.47
CA VAL A 43 -9.74 7.08 -21.27
C VAL A 43 -8.49 6.23 -21.57
N THR A 44 -7.48 6.91 -22.09
CA THR A 44 -6.16 6.38 -22.39
C THR A 44 -5.11 7.23 -21.67
N PHE A 45 -4.14 6.59 -21.03
CA PHE A 45 -3.00 7.23 -20.40
C PHE A 45 -1.73 6.94 -21.19
N ASN A 46 -0.93 7.98 -21.44
CA ASN A 46 0.43 7.83 -21.93
C ASN A 46 1.41 8.01 -20.76
N VAL A 47 2.13 6.96 -20.41
CA VAL A 47 3.09 6.94 -19.30
C VAL A 47 4.45 6.61 -19.89
N ARG A 48 5.30 7.63 -20.05
CA ARG A 48 6.66 7.50 -20.61
C ARG A 48 6.72 6.72 -21.94
N GLY A 49 5.72 6.93 -22.81
CA GLY A 49 5.62 6.27 -24.11
C GLY A 49 4.80 4.97 -24.11
N GLU A 50 4.47 4.41 -22.94
CA GLU A 50 3.55 3.27 -22.83
C GLU A 50 2.10 3.72 -22.74
N THR A 51 1.20 2.94 -23.33
CA THR A 51 -0.23 3.28 -23.45
C THR A 51 -1.10 2.36 -22.59
N PHE A 52 -1.87 2.96 -21.69
CA PHE A 52 -2.77 2.25 -20.79
C PHE A 52 -4.21 2.68 -21.03
N HIS A 53 -5.12 1.72 -21.22
CA HIS A 53 -6.54 1.98 -21.38
C HIS A 53 -7.27 1.72 -20.06
N ALA A 54 -8.25 2.56 -19.72
CA ALA A 54 -8.99 2.42 -18.47
C ALA A 54 -10.42 2.99 -18.57
N HIS A 55 -11.16 2.85 -17.48
CA HIS A 55 -12.54 3.32 -17.32
C HIS A 55 -12.57 4.47 -16.32
N LYS A 56 -12.97 5.67 -16.79
CA LYS A 56 -13.05 6.89 -15.97
C LYS A 56 -13.87 6.69 -14.71
N ILE A 57 -14.96 5.92 -14.79
CA ILE A 57 -15.84 5.69 -13.64
C ILE A 57 -15.15 4.93 -12.52
N LEU A 58 -14.32 3.92 -12.82
CA LEU A 58 -13.58 3.16 -11.81
C LEU A 58 -12.47 4.01 -11.21
N LEU A 59 -11.73 4.74 -12.05
CA LEU A 59 -10.70 5.68 -11.58
C LEU A 59 -11.30 6.71 -10.60
N ALA A 60 -12.41 7.34 -10.97
CA ALA A 60 -13.09 8.35 -10.16
C ALA A 60 -13.75 7.78 -8.90
N MET A 61 -14.17 6.51 -8.91
CA MET A 61 -14.70 5.84 -7.73
C MET A 61 -13.60 5.57 -6.69
N ARG A 62 -12.39 5.26 -7.15
CA ARG A 62 -11.30 4.77 -6.30
C ARG A 62 -10.28 5.85 -5.91
N SER A 63 -10.26 6.97 -6.63
CA SER A 63 -9.38 8.11 -6.36
C SER A 63 -10.14 9.43 -6.43
N PRO A 64 -10.18 10.20 -5.33
CA PRO A 64 -10.70 11.57 -5.33
C PRO A 64 -9.98 12.49 -6.33
N VAL A 65 -8.70 12.26 -6.57
CA VAL A 65 -7.89 13.05 -7.51
C VAL A 65 -8.32 12.76 -8.95
N PHE A 66 -8.45 11.48 -9.32
CA PHE A 66 -9.01 11.14 -10.64
C PHE A 66 -10.45 11.64 -10.79
N LYS A 67 -11.27 11.57 -9.74
CA LYS A 67 -12.63 12.13 -9.77
C LYS A 67 -12.63 13.61 -10.07
N ALA A 68 -11.77 14.39 -9.41
CA ALA A 68 -11.63 15.83 -9.65
C ALA A 68 -11.09 16.12 -11.05
N GLN A 69 -10.08 15.36 -11.51
CA GLN A 69 -9.47 15.55 -12.82
C GLN A 69 -10.41 15.22 -13.99
N LEU A 70 -11.22 14.17 -13.85
CA LEU A 70 -12.08 13.65 -14.93
C LEU A 70 -13.50 14.23 -14.90
N TYR A 71 -14.01 14.56 -13.72
CA TYR A 71 -15.41 14.97 -13.53
C TYR A 71 -15.57 16.24 -12.70
N GLY A 72 -14.49 16.83 -12.19
CA GLY A 72 -14.53 18.06 -11.40
C GLY A 72 -14.85 19.31 -12.24
N PRO A 73 -15.12 20.45 -11.58
CA PRO A 73 -15.51 21.69 -12.27
C PRO A 73 -14.47 22.21 -13.26
N MET A 74 -13.18 21.95 -12.98
CA MET A 74 -12.05 22.30 -13.86
C MET A 74 -11.52 21.06 -14.62
N GLY A 75 -12.19 19.92 -14.49
CA GLY A 75 -11.82 18.68 -15.15
C GLY A 75 -12.34 18.61 -16.58
N ASP A 76 -11.62 17.92 -17.46
CA ASP A 76 -12.06 17.72 -18.83
C ASP A 76 -12.75 16.36 -18.97
N ARG A 77 -14.08 16.39 -18.94
CA ARG A 77 -14.92 15.19 -19.13
C ARG A 77 -14.73 14.56 -20.51
N THR A 78 -14.34 15.36 -21.49
CA THR A 78 -14.13 14.93 -22.88
C THR A 78 -12.71 14.43 -23.13
N ALA A 79 -11.77 14.69 -22.21
CA ALA A 79 -10.40 14.20 -22.30
C ALA A 79 -10.40 12.68 -22.45
N ARG A 80 -9.83 12.22 -23.56
CA ARG A 80 -9.63 10.79 -23.84
C ARG A 80 -8.19 10.36 -23.70
N ASN A 81 -7.25 11.31 -23.71
CA ASN A 81 -5.82 11.04 -23.62
C ASN A 81 -5.22 11.89 -22.50
N ILE A 82 -4.53 11.25 -21.56
CA ILE A 82 -3.91 11.91 -20.40
C ILE A 82 -2.44 11.48 -20.34
N THR A 83 -1.53 12.44 -20.26
CA THR A 83 -0.09 12.15 -20.11
C THR A 83 0.30 12.12 -18.64
N VAL A 84 1.07 11.13 -18.23
CA VAL A 84 1.67 11.01 -16.89
C VAL A 84 3.19 10.91 -17.04
N GLU A 85 3.90 12.00 -16.74
CA GLU A 85 5.35 12.09 -16.94
C GLU A 85 6.15 11.60 -15.71
N ASP A 86 5.66 11.91 -14.51
CA ASP A 86 6.32 11.62 -13.23
C ASP A 86 5.95 10.25 -12.64
N MET A 87 5.77 9.23 -13.50
CA MET A 87 5.51 7.87 -13.05
C MET A 87 6.16 6.85 -13.98
N GLN A 88 6.69 5.78 -13.43
CA GLN A 88 7.15 4.64 -14.21
C GLN A 88 5.95 3.82 -14.70
N PRO A 89 6.02 3.24 -15.91
CA PRO A 89 4.92 2.42 -16.44
C PRO A 89 4.51 1.27 -15.52
N ASP A 90 5.47 0.56 -14.92
CA ASP A 90 5.20 -0.54 -13.99
C ASP A 90 4.45 -0.08 -12.72
N VAL A 91 4.78 1.12 -12.20
CA VAL A 91 4.10 1.71 -11.03
C VAL A 91 2.67 2.09 -11.40
N PHE A 92 2.46 2.63 -12.61
CA PHE A 92 1.13 2.99 -13.08
C PHE A 92 0.27 1.74 -13.36
N LYS A 93 0.89 0.65 -13.82
CA LYS A 93 0.22 -0.64 -13.98
C LYS A 93 -0.30 -1.17 -12.65
N ASP A 94 0.55 -1.23 -11.62
CA ASP A 94 0.16 -1.66 -10.27
C ASP A 94 -0.90 -0.73 -9.66
N LEU A 95 -0.83 0.58 -9.95
CA LEU A 95 -1.88 1.53 -9.57
C LEU A 95 -3.23 1.16 -10.20
N LEU A 96 -3.27 0.83 -11.49
CA LEU A 96 -4.51 0.38 -12.15
C LEU A 96 -5.00 -0.97 -11.60
N ASP A 97 -4.10 -1.92 -11.40
CA ASP A 97 -4.44 -3.22 -10.80
C ASP A 97 -5.06 -3.04 -9.40
N PHE A 98 -4.56 -2.09 -8.61
CA PHE A 98 -5.13 -1.77 -7.31
C PHE A 98 -6.50 -1.07 -7.42
N ILE A 99 -6.67 -0.16 -8.38
CA ILE A 99 -7.96 0.51 -8.62
C ILE A 99 -9.04 -0.52 -8.94
N TYR A 100 -8.74 -1.49 -9.82
CA TYR A 100 -9.71 -2.48 -10.28
C TYR A 100 -9.89 -3.65 -9.31
N CYS A 101 -8.80 -4.13 -8.71
CA CYS A 101 -8.77 -5.43 -8.03
C CYS A 101 -8.29 -5.36 -6.58
N ASP A 102 -7.82 -4.21 -6.09
CA ASP A 102 -7.26 -4.04 -4.74
C ASP A 102 -5.98 -4.89 -4.50
N LYS A 103 -5.29 -5.26 -5.58
CA LYS A 103 -4.06 -6.07 -5.63
C LYS A 103 -2.84 -5.22 -6.02
N LEU A 104 -1.65 -5.61 -5.57
CA LEU A 104 -0.36 -5.05 -5.99
C LEU A 104 0.57 -6.19 -6.40
N PRO A 105 0.50 -6.67 -7.65
CA PRO A 105 1.26 -7.84 -8.09
C PRO A 105 2.77 -7.70 -7.92
N SER A 106 3.30 -6.48 -7.97
CA SER A 106 4.72 -6.24 -7.71
C SER A 106 5.10 -6.55 -6.27
N LEU A 107 4.16 -6.53 -5.32
CA LEU A 107 4.38 -6.83 -3.90
C LEU A 107 4.23 -8.33 -3.54
N ASP A 108 3.62 -9.12 -4.41
CA ASP A 108 3.37 -10.55 -4.16
C ASP A 108 4.62 -11.42 -4.35
N ASN A 109 5.71 -10.88 -4.91
CA ASN A 109 6.96 -11.61 -5.16
C ASN A 109 8.08 -11.16 -4.19
N PRO A 110 8.41 -11.97 -3.16
CA PRO A 110 9.42 -11.63 -2.15
C PRO A 110 10.87 -11.66 -2.65
N ASP A 111 11.14 -12.18 -3.85
CA ASP A 111 12.49 -12.40 -4.37
C ASP A 111 13.10 -11.20 -5.12
N LYS A 112 12.36 -10.10 -5.28
CA LYS A 112 12.85 -8.89 -5.95
C LYS A 112 13.17 -7.80 -4.93
N GLU A 113 14.23 -7.03 -5.21
CA GLU A 113 14.50 -5.71 -4.61
C GLU A 113 13.31 -4.78 -4.88
N ASN A 114 12.28 -4.93 -4.06
CA ASN A 114 10.98 -4.30 -4.26
C ASN A 114 10.87 -2.96 -3.53
N ASP A 115 11.83 -2.63 -2.67
CA ASP A 115 11.77 -1.42 -1.84
C ASP A 115 11.59 -0.17 -2.70
N GLU A 116 12.35 0.01 -3.78
CA GLU A 116 12.19 1.18 -4.66
C GLU A 116 10.84 1.22 -5.37
N MET A 117 10.34 0.06 -5.82
CA MET A 117 9.00 -0.05 -6.39
C MET A 117 7.93 0.31 -5.35
N VAL A 118 8.03 -0.20 -4.12
CA VAL A 118 7.10 0.10 -3.02
C VAL A 118 7.13 1.59 -2.68
N LYS A 119 8.31 2.21 -2.67
CA LYS A 119 8.45 3.66 -2.46
C LYS A 119 7.73 4.43 -3.57
N HIS A 120 7.93 4.06 -4.84
CA HIS A 120 7.22 4.69 -5.94
C HIS A 120 5.69 4.48 -5.90
N LEU A 121 5.24 3.30 -5.48
CA LEU A 121 3.82 3.02 -5.26
C LEU A 121 3.24 3.85 -4.10
N LEU A 122 4.00 4.08 -3.04
CA LEU A 122 3.60 4.99 -1.94
C LEU A 122 3.41 6.42 -2.47
N VAL A 123 4.35 6.91 -3.27
CA VAL A 123 4.24 8.24 -3.90
C VAL A 123 3.02 8.31 -4.83
N ALA A 124 2.78 7.27 -5.62
CA ALA A 124 1.61 7.19 -6.49
C ALA A 124 0.30 7.18 -5.69
N ALA A 125 0.24 6.40 -4.61
CA ALA A 125 -0.91 6.32 -3.73
C ALA A 125 -1.21 7.66 -3.07
N ASP A 126 -0.19 8.38 -2.62
CA ASP A 126 -0.34 9.74 -2.08
C ASP A 126 -0.84 10.72 -3.15
N ARG A 127 -0.18 10.75 -4.33
CA ARG A 127 -0.54 11.60 -5.48
C ARG A 127 -2.01 11.45 -5.88
N TYR A 128 -2.55 10.23 -5.83
CA TYR A 128 -3.92 9.93 -6.20
C TYR A 128 -4.88 9.79 -5.01
N ALA A 129 -4.44 10.14 -3.80
CA ALA A 129 -5.21 10.07 -2.55
C ALA A 129 -5.86 8.69 -2.30
N MET A 130 -5.07 7.63 -2.43
CA MET A 130 -5.48 6.23 -2.28
C MET A 130 -4.95 5.66 -0.97
N GLU A 131 -5.60 6.03 0.13
CA GLU A 131 -5.13 5.79 1.51
C GLU A 131 -4.84 4.31 1.82
N ARG A 132 -5.72 3.40 1.39
CA ARG A 132 -5.52 1.96 1.62
C ARG A 132 -4.25 1.44 0.95
N MET A 133 -3.98 1.85 -0.28
CA MET A 133 -2.76 1.47 -1.01
C MET A 133 -1.54 2.03 -0.31
N LYS A 134 -1.60 3.29 0.12
CA LYS A 134 -0.53 3.98 0.87
C LYS A 134 -0.17 3.22 2.15
N MET A 135 -1.16 2.85 2.97
CA MET A 135 -0.95 2.05 4.18
C MET A 135 -0.35 0.67 3.91
N ILE A 136 -0.70 0.02 2.79
CA ILE A 136 -0.09 -1.26 2.40
C ILE A 136 1.40 -1.06 2.09
N CYS A 137 1.75 -0.02 1.32
CA CYS A 137 3.14 0.33 1.05
C CYS A 137 3.91 0.64 2.35
N GLU A 138 3.31 1.37 3.28
CA GLU A 138 3.90 1.62 4.61
C GLU A 138 4.17 0.33 5.38
N ALA A 139 3.20 -0.59 5.40
CA ALA A 139 3.34 -1.87 6.10
C ALA A 139 4.44 -2.75 5.50
N VAL A 140 4.62 -2.71 4.17
CA VAL A 140 5.70 -3.42 3.48
C VAL A 140 7.05 -2.80 3.81
N LEU A 141 7.20 -1.48 3.66
CA LEU A 141 8.45 -0.76 3.96
C LEU A 141 8.86 -0.90 5.43
N CYS A 142 7.90 -0.93 6.35
CA CYS A 142 8.15 -1.15 7.77
C CYS A 142 8.78 -2.53 8.04
N LYS A 143 8.35 -3.57 7.31
CA LYS A 143 8.89 -4.93 7.44
C LYS A 143 10.25 -5.11 6.77
N SER A 144 10.60 -4.29 5.78
CA SER A 144 11.87 -4.36 5.05
C SER A 144 12.93 -3.36 5.52
N LEU A 145 12.73 -2.68 6.65
CA LEU A 145 13.71 -1.71 7.17
C LEU A 145 15.08 -2.35 7.42
N THR A 146 16.11 -1.74 6.84
CA THR A 146 17.52 -2.06 7.07
C THR A 146 18.29 -0.81 7.48
N VAL A 147 19.52 -0.98 7.97
CA VAL A 147 20.40 0.15 8.30
C VAL A 147 20.67 1.04 7.09
N GLU A 148 20.76 0.45 5.90
CA GLU A 148 21.00 1.18 4.65
C GLU A 148 19.75 1.92 4.16
N THR A 149 18.55 1.32 4.33
CA THR A 149 17.31 1.87 3.77
C THR A 149 16.58 2.82 4.71
N VAL A 150 16.72 2.67 6.04
CA VAL A 150 15.91 3.40 7.05
C VAL A 150 15.97 4.92 6.90
N ALA A 151 17.12 5.50 6.57
CA ALA A 151 17.23 6.95 6.43
C ALA A 151 16.46 7.47 5.20
N SER A 152 16.52 6.74 4.08
CA SER A 152 15.75 7.08 2.87
C SER A 152 14.25 6.86 3.07
N THR A 153 13.86 5.78 3.74
CA THR A 153 12.46 5.46 4.07
C THR A 153 11.88 6.47 5.06
N LEU A 154 12.68 6.95 6.01
CA LEU A 154 12.29 7.99 6.95
C LEU A 154 12.05 9.34 6.26
N ALA A 155 12.93 9.73 5.33
CA ALA A 155 12.74 10.95 4.54
C ALA A 155 11.45 10.87 3.71
N LEU A 156 11.20 9.72 3.08
CA LEU A 156 9.96 9.47 2.35
C LEU A 156 8.73 9.56 3.26
N ALA A 157 8.77 8.91 4.43
CA ALA A 157 7.66 8.89 5.37
C ALA A 157 7.32 10.30 5.88
N ASP A 158 8.33 11.15 6.11
CA ASP A 158 8.12 12.54 6.50
C ASP A 158 7.52 13.37 5.35
N GLN A 159 8.08 13.25 4.15
CA GLN A 159 7.65 13.97 2.95
C GLN A 159 6.18 13.70 2.59
N TYR A 160 5.75 12.45 2.71
CA TYR A 160 4.38 12.03 2.37
C TYR A 160 3.50 11.83 3.61
N HIS A 161 3.91 12.34 4.78
CA HIS A 161 3.11 12.35 6.01
C HIS A 161 2.62 10.96 6.49
N CYS A 162 3.45 9.93 6.30
CA CYS A 162 3.23 8.56 6.77
C CYS A 162 3.67 8.43 8.24
N SER A 163 2.82 8.80 9.20
CA SER A 163 3.21 8.85 10.62
C SER A 163 3.60 7.47 11.18
N GLY A 164 2.88 6.41 10.81
CA GLY A 164 3.18 5.06 11.27
C GLY A 164 4.55 4.56 10.79
N LEU A 165 4.84 4.77 9.49
CA LEU A 165 6.16 4.44 8.93
C LEU A 165 7.28 5.32 9.52
N LYS A 166 7.02 6.62 9.73
CA LYS A 166 7.97 7.55 10.35
C LYS A 166 8.36 7.08 11.75
N ASP A 167 7.38 6.71 12.57
CA ASP A 167 7.60 6.20 13.92
C ASP A 167 8.41 4.90 13.91
N ALA A 168 8.05 3.95 13.05
CA ALA A 168 8.79 2.71 12.90
C ALA A 168 10.26 2.93 12.48
N CYS A 169 10.51 3.88 11.58
CA CYS A 169 11.88 4.22 11.18
C CYS A 169 12.69 4.83 12.32
N ILE A 170 12.09 5.72 13.12
CA ILE A 170 12.77 6.33 14.26
C ILE A 170 13.07 5.27 15.34
N GLU A 171 12.10 4.42 15.68
CA GLU A 171 12.29 3.30 16.61
C GLU A 171 13.40 2.36 16.12
N PHE A 172 13.41 2.02 14.82
CA PHE A 172 14.46 1.21 14.22
C PHE A 172 15.84 1.86 14.35
N ALA A 173 15.97 3.16 14.07
CA ALA A 173 17.23 3.89 14.13
C ALA A 173 17.79 3.97 15.57
N ILE A 174 16.90 4.10 16.56
CA ILE A 174 17.26 4.24 17.98
C ILE A 174 17.55 2.88 18.65
N SER A 175 17.04 1.78 18.08
CA SER A 175 17.33 0.43 18.59
C SER A 175 18.83 0.20 18.76
N CYS A 176 19.23 -0.31 19.93
CA CYS A 176 20.61 -0.26 20.43
C CYS A 176 21.63 -0.69 19.36
N ASN A 177 22.55 0.23 19.05
CA ASN A 177 23.70 0.09 18.16
C ASN A 177 23.46 0.23 16.64
N ARG A 178 22.26 0.60 16.16
CA ARG A 178 22.02 0.84 14.71
C ARG A 178 22.34 2.26 14.27
N MET A 179 22.23 3.24 15.17
CA MET A 179 22.43 4.67 14.84
C MET A 179 23.79 4.96 14.19
N GLY A 180 24.87 4.31 14.64
CA GLY A 180 26.20 4.49 14.05
C GLY A 180 26.25 4.08 12.57
N GLY A 181 25.59 2.97 12.20
CA GLY A 181 25.46 2.53 10.82
C GLY A 181 24.54 3.44 10.00
N VAL A 182 23.44 3.90 10.58
CA VAL A 182 22.51 4.82 9.91
C VAL A 182 23.21 6.13 9.56
N VAL A 183 23.95 6.73 10.49
CA VAL A 183 24.70 7.97 10.25
C VAL A 183 25.78 7.81 9.16
N ALA A 184 26.35 6.60 9.01
CA ALA A 184 27.33 6.29 7.98
C ALA A 184 26.70 6.03 6.59
N SER A 185 25.38 5.80 6.51
CA SER A 185 24.69 5.49 5.25
C SER A 185 24.56 6.71 4.33
N GLN A 186 24.52 6.46 3.01
CA GLN A 186 24.23 7.51 2.02
C GLN A 186 22.83 8.11 2.20
N GLY A 187 21.87 7.28 2.64
CA GLY A 187 20.50 7.72 2.91
C GLY A 187 20.44 8.82 3.98
N TYR A 188 21.33 8.79 4.98
CA TYR A 188 21.38 9.81 6.02
C TYR A 188 21.85 11.17 5.52
N VAL A 189 22.77 11.20 4.55
CA VAL A 189 23.20 12.44 3.90
C VAL A 189 22.02 13.10 3.18
N HIS A 190 21.20 12.32 2.49
CA HIS A 190 19.97 12.81 1.86
C HIS A 190 18.95 13.30 2.90
N LEU A 191 18.71 12.51 3.96
CA LEU A 191 17.78 12.88 5.04
C LEU A 191 18.12 14.24 5.65
N LYS A 192 19.41 14.49 5.93
CA LYS A 192 19.88 15.77 6.49
C LYS A 192 19.58 16.97 5.58
N ARG A 193 19.58 16.78 4.27
CA ARG A 193 19.32 17.84 3.29
C ARG A 193 17.83 18.07 3.06
N SER A 194 17.04 17.01 3.04
CA SER A 194 15.63 17.07 2.68
C SER A 194 14.70 17.32 3.86
N CYS A 195 15.00 16.76 5.03
CA CYS A 195 14.13 16.79 6.20
C CYS A 195 14.93 17.07 7.49
N PRO A 196 15.55 18.25 7.66
CA PRO A 196 16.37 18.54 8.83
C PRO A 196 15.59 18.52 10.15
N ALA A 197 14.28 18.82 10.12
CA ALA A 197 13.42 18.79 11.31
C ALA A 197 13.31 17.39 11.94
N VAL A 198 13.34 16.33 11.11
CA VAL A 198 13.26 14.93 11.57
C VAL A 198 14.45 14.55 12.45
N LEU A 199 15.61 15.20 12.29
CA LEU A 199 16.75 14.98 13.18
C LEU A 199 16.43 15.41 14.62
N GLY A 200 15.62 16.47 14.78
CA GLY A 200 15.09 16.89 16.07
C GLY A 200 14.21 15.81 16.70
N ASP A 201 13.28 15.24 15.92
CA ASP A 201 12.40 14.16 16.37
C ASP A 201 13.19 12.93 16.85
N ILE A 202 14.24 12.55 16.11
CA ILE A 202 15.15 11.46 16.51
C ILE A 202 15.83 11.80 17.83
N LEU A 203 16.43 13.00 17.95
CA LEU A 203 17.14 13.42 19.16
C LEU A 203 16.19 13.47 20.36
N GLU A 204 14.98 14.00 20.20
CA GLU A 204 13.98 14.01 21.25
C GLU A 204 13.61 12.60 21.72
N ARG A 205 13.34 11.66 20.80
CA ARG A 205 13.08 10.27 21.18
C ARG A 205 14.28 9.63 21.87
N VAL A 206 15.51 9.87 21.40
CA VAL A 206 16.73 9.36 22.06
C VAL A 206 16.84 9.88 23.50
N THR A 207 16.50 11.14 23.77
CA THR A 207 16.54 11.70 25.13
C THR A 207 15.43 11.18 26.04
N LYS A 208 14.30 10.75 25.47
CA LYS A 208 13.14 10.22 26.19
C LYS A 208 13.25 8.71 26.46
N SER A 209 14.02 7.96 25.67
CA SER A 209 14.24 6.53 25.89
C SER A 209 15.20 6.27 27.07
N PRO A 210 14.81 5.51 28.10
CA PRO A 210 15.70 5.17 29.20
C PRO A 210 16.87 4.33 28.68
N LYS A 211 18.10 4.71 29.05
CA LYS A 211 19.28 3.88 28.84
C LYS A 211 19.11 2.58 29.65
N VAL A 212 18.91 1.46 28.96
CA VAL A 212 18.99 0.11 29.54
C VAL A 212 20.45 -0.27 29.70
#